data_AF-A0A0M7A470-F1
#
_entry.id   AF-A0A0M7A470-F1
#
_cell.length_a   1.000
_cell.length_b   1.000
_cell.length_c   1.000
_cell.angle_alpha   90.00
_cell.angle_beta   90.00
_cell.angle_gamma   90.00
#
_symmetry.space_group_name_H-M   'P 1'
#
loop_
_entity.id
_entity.type
_entity.pdbx_description
1 polymer ?
#
loop_
_entity_poly.entity_id
_entity_poly.type
_entity_poly.pdbx_seq_one_letter_code
_entity_poly.pdbx_strand_id
1 'polypeptide(L)'
;MNIFFASAGGLAAIVCLIHTFLGGRAIAEPLLNAPGLHPVPKLTTYYCWHIVTITLAVIAGMFGYAALFAGGTDLGWVATILTFGYCVLGLAVPVFKNQAFKDMPQGWLFLPIVILGALGGSL
;
A
#
# COMPACT_ATOMS: atom_id res chain seq x y z
N MET A 1 9.83 2.91 22.35
CA MET A 1 8.96 2.42 21.28
C MET A 1 8.27 3.61 20.65
N ASN A 2 8.46 3.82 19.34
CA ASN A 2 7.84 4.93 18.62
C ASN A 2 6.41 4.52 18.25
N ILE A 3 5.42 5.10 18.95
CA ILE A 3 4.01 4.73 18.79
C ILE A 3 3.46 5.08 17.40
N PHE A 4 3.96 6.16 16.79
CA PHE A 4 3.52 6.58 15.46
C PHE A 4 3.97 5.58 14.39
N PHE A 5 5.24 5.13 14.44
CA PHE A 5 5.70 4.06 13.57
C PHE A 5 4.98 2.72 13.84
N ALA A 6 4.68 2.39 15.11
CA ALA A 6 3.90 1.19 15.43
C ALA A 6 2.50 1.25 14.79
N SER A 7 1.81 2.39 14.90
CA SER A 7 0.50 2.60 14.28
C SER A 7 0.58 2.57 12.75
N ALA A 8 1.59 3.21 12.15
CA ALA A 8 1.83 3.18 10.71
C ALA A 8 2.04 1.74 10.21
N GLY A 9 2.86 0.95 10.91
CA GLY A 9 3.11 -0.46 10.60
C GLY A 9 1.85 -1.32 10.73
N GLY A 10 1.06 -1.10 11.78
CA GLY A 10 -0.22 -1.79 11.97
C GLY A 10 -1.22 -1.50 10.84
N LEU A 11 -1.38 -0.23 10.46
CA LEU A 11 -2.23 0.14 9.32
C LEU A 11 -1.70 -0.41 8.00
N ALA A 12 -0.39 -0.37 7.76
CA ALA A 12 0.22 -0.96 6.57
C ALA A 12 -0.02 -2.48 6.49
N ALA A 13 0.05 -3.19 7.63
CA ALA A 13 -0.28 -4.61 7.70
C ALA A 13 -1.77 -4.86 7.38
N ILE A 14 -2.68 -4.04 7.91
CA ILE A 14 -4.12 -4.12 7.59
C ILE A 14 -4.33 -3.89 6.08
N VAL A 15 -3.70 -2.87 5.49
CA VAL A 15 -3.80 -2.61 4.05
C VAL A 15 -3.21 -3.76 3.23
N CYS A 16 -2.12 -4.39 3.68
CA CYS A 16 -1.59 -5.60 3.06
C CYS A 16 -2.62 -6.73 3.05
N LEU A 17 -3.29 -6.99 4.17
CA LEU A 17 -4.33 -8.02 4.26
C LEU A 17 -5.54 -7.71 3.38
N ILE A 18 -6.01 -6.45 3.40
CA ILE A 18 -7.11 -5.99 2.52
C ILE A 18 -6.73 -6.19 1.06
N HIS A 19 -5.53 -5.76 0.67
CA HIS A 19 -5.00 -5.95 -0.69
C HIS A 19 -5.02 -7.43 -1.06
N THR A 20 -4.35 -8.30 -0.28
CA THR A 20 -4.21 -9.73 -0.60
C THR A 20 -5.56 -10.44 -0.72
N PHE A 21 -6.48 -10.25 0.24
CA PHE A 21 -7.70 -11.07 0.32
C PHE A 21 -8.91 -10.39 -0.31
N LEU A 22 -9.28 -9.20 0.17
CA LEU A 22 -10.48 -8.50 -0.32
C LEU A 22 -10.25 -7.99 -1.73
N GLY A 23 -9.10 -7.36 -1.98
CA GLY A 23 -8.70 -6.93 -3.29
C GLY A 23 -8.51 -8.11 -4.25
N GLY A 24 -8.01 -9.26 -3.75
CA GLY A 24 -7.81 -10.46 -4.55
C GLY A 24 -9.13 -10.93 -5.16
N ARG A 25 -10.15 -11.05 -4.31
CA ARG A 25 -11.52 -11.42 -4.70
C ARG A 25 -12.22 -10.37 -5.56
N ALA A 26 -12.07 -9.08 -5.22
CA ALA A 26 -12.81 -8.00 -5.86
C ALA A 26 -12.20 -7.49 -7.18
N ILE A 27 -10.87 -7.63 -7.35
CA ILE A 27 -10.12 -7.01 -8.44
C ILE A 27 -9.28 -8.04 -9.21
N ALA A 28 -8.40 -8.78 -8.53
CA ALA A 28 -7.43 -9.65 -9.19
C ALA A 28 -8.09 -10.85 -9.90
N GLU A 29 -8.96 -11.59 -9.20
CA GLU A 29 -9.70 -12.72 -9.78
C GLU A 29 -10.60 -12.32 -10.96
N PRO A 30 -11.43 -11.25 -10.87
CA PRO A 30 -12.21 -10.78 -12.01
C PRO A 30 -11.36 -10.43 -13.24
N LEU A 31 -10.19 -9.79 -13.04
CA LEU A 31 -9.29 -9.44 -14.14
C LEU A 31 -8.70 -10.68 -14.84
N LEU A 32 -8.29 -11.69 -14.06
CA LEU A 32 -7.81 -12.97 -14.60
C LEU A 32 -8.90 -13.70 -15.39
N ASN A 33 -10.15 -13.62 -14.93
CA ASN A 33 -11.28 -14.29 -15.55
C ASN A 33 -11.95 -13.48 -16.67
N ALA A 34 -11.51 -12.25 -16.93
CA ALA A 34 -12.11 -11.38 -17.94
C ALA A 34 -12.08 -12.01 -19.35
N PRO A 35 -13.22 -12.21 -20.02
CA PRO A 35 -13.26 -12.79 -21.36
C PRO A 35 -12.65 -11.81 -22.38
N GLY A 36 -12.01 -12.35 -23.41
CA GLY A 36 -11.45 -11.55 -24.52
C GLY A 36 -10.11 -10.86 -24.24
N LEU A 37 -9.60 -10.88 -23.00
CA LEU A 37 -8.27 -10.34 -22.68
C LEU A 37 -7.19 -11.43 -22.84
N HIS A 38 -6.12 -11.10 -23.59
CA HIS A 38 -5.00 -12.01 -23.84
C HIS A 38 -4.32 -12.47 -22.54
N PRO A 39 -3.80 -13.71 -22.44
CA PRO A 39 -3.17 -14.21 -21.21
C PRO A 39 -1.98 -13.38 -20.70
N VAL A 40 -1.17 -12.81 -21.60
CA VAL A 40 0.01 -12.02 -21.22
C VAL A 40 -0.33 -10.83 -20.31
N PRO A 41 -1.17 -9.85 -20.70
CA PRO A 41 -1.50 -8.74 -19.80
C PRO A 41 -2.18 -9.17 -18.50
N LYS A 42 -2.95 -10.27 -18.50
CA LYS A 42 -3.53 -10.85 -17.27
C LYS A 42 -2.45 -11.32 -16.30
N LEU A 43 -1.50 -12.13 -16.78
CA LEU A 43 -0.45 -12.69 -15.94
C LEU A 43 0.57 -11.62 -15.52
N THR A 44 0.86 -10.64 -16.37
CA THR A 44 1.72 -9.50 -16.00
C THR A 44 1.07 -8.66 -14.90
N THR A 45 -0.22 -8.33 -15.01
CA THR A 45 -0.91 -7.57 -13.96
C THR A 45 -1.05 -8.37 -12.67
N TYR A 46 -1.27 -9.67 -12.75
CA TYR A 46 -1.25 -10.57 -11.59
C TYR A 46 0.14 -10.70 -10.93
N TYR A 47 1.21 -10.63 -11.71
CA TYR A 47 2.56 -10.54 -11.16
C TYR A 47 2.78 -9.20 -10.44
N CYS A 48 2.38 -8.08 -11.04
CA CYS A 48 2.44 -6.77 -10.41
C CYS A 48 1.61 -6.71 -9.11
N TRP A 49 0.47 -7.39 -9.08
CA TRP A 49 -0.35 -7.55 -7.88
C TRP A 49 0.42 -8.15 -6.70
N HIS A 50 1.16 -9.23 -6.95
CA HIS A 50 1.98 -9.90 -5.92
C HIS A 50 3.22 -9.11 -5.52
N ILE A 51 3.82 -8.36 -6.46
CA ILE A 51 4.88 -7.40 -6.09
C ILE A 51 4.34 -6.42 -5.05
N VAL A 52 3.15 -5.84 -5.26
CA VAL A 52 2.54 -4.91 -4.30
C VAL A 52 2.27 -5.59 -2.96
N THR A 53 1.77 -6.84 -2.95
CA THR A 53 1.60 -7.61 -1.69
C THR A 53 2.91 -7.71 -0.92
N ILE A 54 4.00 -8.11 -1.60
CA ILE A 54 5.32 -8.24 -0.98
C ILE A 54 5.80 -6.88 -0.45
N THR A 55 5.67 -5.81 -1.25
CA THR A 55 6.13 -4.50 -0.84
C THR A 55 5.33 -3.94 0.35
N LEU A 56 4.02 -4.16 0.42
CA LEU A 56 3.20 -3.75 1.56
C LEU A 56 3.60 -4.49 2.85
N ALA A 57 3.88 -5.79 2.75
CA ALA A 57 4.38 -6.58 3.89
C ALA A 57 5.75 -6.05 4.36
N VAL A 58 6.65 -5.72 3.43
CA VAL A 58 7.95 -5.12 3.75
C VAL A 58 7.80 -3.75 4.40
N ILE A 59 6.92 -2.89 3.88
CA ILE A 59 6.63 -1.56 4.48
C ILE A 59 6.12 -1.71 5.91
N ALA A 60 5.20 -2.64 6.17
CA ALA A 60 4.74 -2.95 7.52
C ALA A 60 5.89 -3.39 8.43
N GLY A 61 6.79 -4.24 7.93
CA GLY A 61 8.00 -4.67 8.64
C GLY A 61 9.00 -3.53 8.91
N MET A 62 9.21 -2.63 7.95
CA MET A 62 10.07 -1.45 8.10
C MET A 62 9.56 -0.51 9.20
N PHE A 63 8.25 -0.21 9.19
CA PHE A 63 7.63 0.56 10.27
C PHE A 63 7.69 -0.17 11.61
N GLY A 64 7.44 -1.48 11.64
CA GLY A 64 7.58 -2.28 12.86
C GLY A 64 9.00 -2.26 13.44
N TYR A 65 10.02 -2.35 12.57
CA TYR A 65 11.42 -2.23 12.98
C TYR A 65 11.71 -0.82 13.53
N ALA A 66 11.31 0.23 12.81
CA ALA A 66 11.48 1.62 13.22
C ALA A 66 10.75 1.94 14.54
N ALA A 67 9.67 1.23 14.84
CA ALA A 67 8.95 1.37 16.10
C ALA A 67 9.74 0.83 17.31
N LEU A 68 10.51 -0.25 17.11
CA LEU A 68 11.17 -0.99 18.19
C LEU A 68 12.61 -0.54 18.43
N PHE A 69 13.32 -0.11 17.39
CA PHE A 69 14.75 0.21 17.47
C PHE A 69 15.02 1.69 17.25
N ALA A 70 15.76 2.32 18.17
CA ALA A 70 16.08 3.76 18.13
C ALA A 70 16.86 4.18 16.87
N GLY A 71 17.65 3.27 16.28
CA GLY A 71 18.35 3.50 15.01
C GLY A 71 17.52 3.20 13.76
N GLY A 72 16.24 2.85 13.91
CA GLY A 72 15.37 2.45 12.79
C GLY A 72 14.68 3.60 12.06
N THR A 73 14.92 4.86 12.45
CA THR A 73 14.21 6.03 11.90
C THR A 73 14.39 6.17 10.39
N ASP A 74 15.58 5.87 9.86
CA ASP A 74 15.85 5.92 8.41
C ASP A 74 14.97 4.94 7.63
N LEU A 75 14.76 3.73 8.17
CA LEU A 75 13.83 2.74 7.61
C LEU A 75 12.38 3.22 7.68
N GLY A 76 12.01 3.91 8.76
CA GLY A 76 10.71 4.56 8.89
C GLY A 76 10.46 5.63 7.82
N TRP A 77 11.47 6.43 7.49
CA TRP A 77 11.40 7.42 6.41
C TRP A 77 11.29 6.77 5.03
N VAL A 78 12.07 5.73 4.75
CA VAL A 78 11.96 4.96 3.49
C VAL A 78 10.54 4.41 3.32
N ALA A 79 9.99 3.78 4.36
CA ALA A 79 8.62 3.27 4.35
C ALA A 79 7.58 4.38 4.13
N THR A 80 7.78 5.55 4.76
CA THR A 80 6.91 6.72 4.61
C THR A 80 6.91 7.25 3.18
N ILE A 81 8.10 7.37 2.55
CA ILE A 81 8.24 7.86 1.17
C ILE A 81 7.60 6.90 0.17
N LEU A 82 7.81 5.60 0.32
CA LEU A 82 7.14 4.59 -0.53
C LEU A 82 5.61 4.68 -0.39
N THR A 83 5.13 4.76 0.84
CA THR A 83 3.69 4.86 1.12
C THR A 83 3.10 6.16 0.58
N PHE A 84 3.86 7.26 0.63
CA PHE A 84 3.47 8.53 0.01
C PHE A 84 3.35 8.41 -1.50
N GLY A 85 4.30 7.73 -2.17
CA GLY A 85 4.20 7.43 -3.60
C GLY A 85 2.93 6.66 -3.96
N TYR A 86 2.56 5.66 -3.17
CA TYR A 86 1.30 4.91 -3.36
C TYR A 86 0.05 5.74 -3.11
N CYS A 87 0.08 6.60 -2.09
CA CYS A 87 -0.99 7.55 -1.80
C CYS A 87 -1.22 8.50 -2.98
N VAL A 88 -0.16 9.15 -3.47
CA VAL A 88 -0.22 10.08 -4.61
C VAL A 88 -0.73 9.35 -5.85
N LEU A 89 -0.18 8.18 -6.18
CA LEU A 89 -0.64 7.40 -7.32
C LEU A 89 -2.12 7.03 -7.20
N GLY A 90 -2.55 6.53 -6.03
CA GLY A 90 -3.92 6.12 -5.76
C GLY A 90 -4.93 7.28 -5.79
N LEU A 91 -4.51 8.50 -5.45
CA LEU A 91 -5.34 9.70 -5.55
C LEU A 91 -5.34 10.31 -6.97
N ALA A 92 -4.23 10.18 -7.69
CA ALA A 92 -4.07 10.77 -9.02
C ALA A 92 -4.73 9.95 -10.14
N VAL A 93 -4.64 8.62 -10.09
CA VAL A 93 -5.20 7.75 -11.15
C VAL A 93 -6.71 7.96 -11.37
N PRO A 94 -7.57 8.02 -10.34
CA PRO A 94 -9.00 8.25 -10.54
C PRO A 94 -9.28 9.57 -11.26
N VAL A 95 -8.55 10.64 -10.91
CA VAL A 95 -8.67 11.95 -11.57
C VAL A 95 -8.24 11.85 -13.04
N PHE A 96 -7.06 11.30 -13.33
CA PHE A 96 -6.53 11.22 -14.69
C PHE A 96 -7.27 10.24 -15.60
N LYS A 97 -8.00 9.29 -15.02
CA LYS A 97 -8.81 8.30 -15.76
C LYS A 97 -10.30 8.62 -15.72
N ASN A 98 -10.69 9.80 -15.24
CA ASN A 98 -12.08 10.24 -15.10
C ASN A 98 -12.97 9.19 -14.39
N GLN A 99 -12.44 8.59 -13.33
CA GLN A 99 -13.14 7.63 -12.48
C GLN A 99 -13.56 8.29 -11.16
N ALA A 100 -14.64 7.81 -10.55
CA ALA A 100 -15.04 8.29 -9.23
C ALA A 100 -14.19 7.63 -8.13
N PHE A 101 -13.88 8.35 -7.06
CA PHE A 101 -13.14 7.81 -5.91
C PHE A 101 -13.86 6.66 -5.20
N LYS A 102 -15.18 6.56 -5.34
CA LYS A 102 -15.93 5.40 -4.81
C LYS A 102 -15.61 4.10 -5.56
N ASP A 103 -15.20 4.19 -6.82
CA ASP A 103 -14.87 3.04 -7.66
C ASP A 103 -13.38 2.66 -7.51
N MET A 104 -12.55 3.61 -7.05
CA MET A 104 -11.13 3.43 -6.79
C MET A 104 -10.71 4.07 -5.44
N PRO A 105 -11.19 3.55 -4.29
CA PRO A 105 -11.01 4.20 -2.98
C PRO A 105 -9.63 3.97 -2.35
N GLN A 106 -8.80 3.09 -2.92
CA GLN A 106 -7.57 2.60 -2.28
C GLN A 106 -6.54 3.68 -1.91
N GLY A 107 -6.49 4.80 -2.64
CA GLY A 107 -5.55 5.89 -2.35
C GLY A 107 -5.72 6.46 -0.94
N TRP A 108 -6.97 6.51 -0.44
CA TRP A 108 -7.29 7.05 0.88
C TRP A 108 -6.76 6.19 2.04
N LEU A 109 -6.55 4.88 1.81
CA LEU A 109 -6.01 3.98 2.83
C LEU A 109 -4.56 4.30 3.20
N PHE A 110 -3.80 4.91 2.29
CA PHE A 110 -2.40 5.24 2.50
C PHE A 110 -2.18 6.58 3.20
N LEU A 111 -3.12 7.52 3.09
CA LEU A 111 -3.00 8.86 3.69
C LEU A 111 -2.74 8.84 5.21
N PRO A 112 -3.50 8.10 6.05
CA PRO A 112 -3.21 8.06 7.48
C PRO A 112 -1.85 7.42 7.80
N ILE A 113 -1.39 6.47 6.99
CA ILE A 113 -0.08 5.83 7.15
C ILE A 113 1.04 6.84 6.88
N VAL A 114 0.91 7.66 5.83
CA VAL A 114 1.87 8.73 5.54
C VAL A 114 1.96 9.73 6.69
N ILE A 115 0.81 10.17 7.22
CA ILE A 115 0.76 11.13 8.32
C ILE A 115 1.46 10.56 9.56
N LEU A 116 1.14 9.32 9.93
CA LEU A 116 1.76 8.65 11.09
C LEU A 116 3.27 8.41 10.87
N GLY A 117 3.67 8.00 9.67
CA GLY A 117 5.08 7.81 9.32
C GLY A 117 5.88 9.11 9.42
N ALA A 118 5.35 10.20 8.88
CA ALA A 118 5.99 11.52 8.97
C ALA A 118 6.11 12.01 10.42
N LEU A 119 5.05 11.85 11.23
CA LEU A 119 5.08 12.19 12.66
C LEU A 119 6.14 11.36 13.40
N GLY A 120 6.18 10.05 13.16
CA GLY A 120 7.15 9.15 13.78
C GLY A 120 8.59 9.47 13.43
N GLY A 121 8.88 9.96 12.21
CA GLY A 121 10.22 10.34 11.79
C GLY A 121 10.67 11.73 12.24
N SER A 122 9.75 12.53 12.80
CA SER A 122 9.98 13.94 13.20
C SER A 122 10.07 14.17 14.71
N LEU A 123 9.86 13.13 15.52
CA LEU A 123 9.84 13.13 16.98
C LEU A 123 10.91 12.19 17.54
#